data_AF-A0A962SX25-F1
#
_entry.id   AF-A0A962SX25-F1
#
_cell.length_a   1.000
_cell.length_b   1.000
_cell.length_c   1.000
_cell.angle_alpha   90.00
_cell.angle_beta   90.00
_cell.angle_gamma   90.00
#
_symmetry.space_group_name_H-M   'P 1'
#
loop_
_entity.id
_entity.type
_entity.pdbx_description
1 polymer ?
#
loop_
_entity_poly.entity_id
_entity_poly.type
_entity_poly.pdbx_seq_one_letter_code
_entity_poly.pdbx_strand_id
1 'polypeptide(L)'
;AIVGNPPFLGGGKLLRELGDEYVGTMRRTYQGRVPGGADLVCYWFEKARAQIEARQTQRAGLVATNSIRRGSNRKVLERIQETGTIFHAWSNEPWINEGAAVRVSLVGFGNLPLGKTGGVLDDQPVVEIYADLTGNIIDVGASIDLTQAKPLIENAGACIRGLAKVGQFDIPGELARRWLKS
;
A
#
# COMPACT_ATOMS: atom_id res chain seq x y z
N ALA A 1 -13.05 -4.05 17.36
CA ALA A 1 -12.85 -3.70 15.94
C ALA A 1 -12.16 -2.35 15.87
N ILE A 2 -11.28 -2.13 14.90
CA ILE A 2 -10.59 -0.85 14.68
C ILE A 2 -11.18 -0.20 13.43
N VAL A 3 -11.67 1.04 13.51
CA VAL A 3 -12.19 1.76 12.34
C VAL A 3 -11.62 3.17 12.35
N GLY A 4 -11.21 3.68 11.18
CA GLY A 4 -10.72 5.05 11.10
C GLY A 4 -10.26 5.49 9.72
N ASN A 5 -9.98 6.78 9.63
CA ASN A 5 -9.39 7.44 8.48
C ASN A 5 -8.02 8.00 8.88
N PRO A 6 -6.93 7.21 8.78
CA PRO A 6 -5.59 7.66 9.13
C PRO A 6 -5.13 8.82 8.24
N PRO A 7 -4.16 9.62 8.69
CA PRO A 7 -3.66 10.75 7.92
C PRO A 7 -3.03 10.32 6.58
N PHE A 8 -3.38 11.05 5.52
CA PHE A 8 -2.83 10.81 4.18
C PHE A 8 -1.57 11.64 3.98
N LEU A 9 -0.41 10.98 4.08
CA LEU A 9 0.87 11.61 3.77
C LEU A 9 1.75 10.67 2.95
N GLY A 10 2.07 11.10 1.74
CA GLY A 10 2.84 10.30 0.78
C GLY A 10 4.30 10.10 1.20
N GLY A 11 4.89 8.95 0.86
CA GLY A 11 6.24 8.51 1.21
C GLY A 11 7.34 9.60 1.14
N GLY A 12 7.34 10.36 0.05
CA GLY A 12 8.31 11.43 -0.20
C GLY A 12 8.10 12.71 0.63
N LYS A 13 6.89 12.92 1.17
CA LYS A 13 6.56 14.09 2.02
C LYS A 13 6.78 13.83 3.51
N LEU A 14 6.85 12.57 3.94
CA LEU A 14 7.04 12.22 5.36
C LEU A 14 8.22 12.94 6.02
N LEU A 15 9.39 12.91 5.37
CA LEU A 15 10.61 13.53 5.91
C LEU A 15 10.46 15.05 6.08
N ARG A 16 9.81 15.71 5.11
CA ARG A 16 9.60 17.16 5.11
C ARG A 16 8.64 17.60 6.22
N GLU A 17 7.57 16.84 6.44
CA GLU A 17 6.47 17.23 7.34
C GLU A 17 6.69 16.78 8.78
N LEU A 18 7.30 15.59 8.99
CA LEU A 18 7.45 14.99 10.32
C LEU A 18 8.89 15.04 10.84
N GLY A 19 9.85 15.42 10.00
CA GLY A 19 11.26 15.50 10.38
C GLY A 19 12.00 14.17 10.31
N ASP A 20 13.32 14.25 10.14
CA ASP A 20 14.19 13.10 9.92
C ASP A 20 14.25 12.16 11.13
N GLU A 21 14.38 12.69 12.35
CA GLU A 21 14.47 11.88 13.56
C GLU A 21 13.20 11.03 13.80
N TYR A 22 12.02 11.65 13.64
CA TYR A 22 10.74 10.98 13.82
C TYR A 22 10.55 9.88 12.76
N VAL A 23 10.76 10.21 11.49
CA VAL A 23 10.61 9.25 10.38
C VAL A 23 11.65 8.15 10.47
N GLY A 24 12.88 8.47 10.85
CA GLY A 24 13.95 7.51 11.08
C GLY A 24 13.60 6.51 12.18
N THR A 25 13.09 7.00 13.31
CA THR A 25 12.63 6.14 14.42
C THR A 25 11.46 5.27 13.99
N MET A 26 10.46 5.84 13.30
CA MET A 26 9.32 5.09 12.78
C MET A 26 9.76 3.99 11.80
N ARG A 27 10.63 4.31 10.84
CA ARG A 27 11.15 3.32 9.88
C ARG A 27 11.94 2.20 10.54
N ARG A 28 12.74 2.50 11.57
CA ARG A 28 13.44 1.49 12.38
C ARG A 28 12.47 0.58 13.12
N THR A 29 11.48 1.16 13.80
CA THR A 29 10.46 0.40 14.56
C THR A 29 9.69 -0.56 13.67
N TYR A 30 9.42 -0.20 12.41
CA TYR A 30 8.66 -1.01 11.45
C TYR A 30 9.54 -1.70 10.39
N GLN A 31 10.86 -1.79 10.62
CA GLN A 31 11.78 -2.43 9.72
C GLN A 31 11.38 -3.89 9.44
N GLY A 32 11.44 -4.30 8.17
CA GLY A 32 10.99 -5.62 7.71
C GLY A 32 9.47 -5.79 7.59
N ARG A 33 8.67 -4.81 8.04
CA ARG A 33 7.21 -4.89 8.05
C ARG A 33 6.56 -3.83 7.16
N VAL A 34 7.07 -2.60 7.18
CA VAL A 34 6.61 -1.51 6.31
C VAL A 34 7.80 -0.99 5.50
N PRO A 35 7.75 -1.01 4.16
CA PRO A 35 8.85 -0.47 3.35
C PRO A 35 9.08 1.02 3.61
N GLY A 36 10.33 1.47 3.60
CA GLY A 36 10.67 2.87 3.89
C GLY A 36 10.05 3.89 2.93
N GLY A 37 9.74 3.47 1.71
CA GLY A 37 9.05 4.28 0.69
C GLY A 37 7.52 4.25 0.78
N ALA A 38 6.93 3.56 1.75
CA ALA A 38 5.49 3.47 1.91
C ALA A 38 4.90 4.78 2.49
N ASP A 39 3.67 5.07 2.11
CA ASP A 39 2.88 6.20 2.62
C ASP A 39 2.59 6.02 4.12
N LEU A 40 2.41 7.15 4.82
CA LEU A 40 2.19 7.19 6.27
C LEU A 40 1.03 6.28 6.70
N VAL A 41 -0.07 6.25 5.95
CA VAL A 41 -1.23 5.39 6.21
C VAL A 41 -0.88 3.90 6.38
N CYS A 42 0.16 3.39 5.69
CA CYS A 42 0.57 1.99 5.76
C CYS A 42 0.97 1.55 7.18
N TYR A 43 1.50 2.48 7.99
CA TYR A 43 1.90 2.17 9.37
C TYR A 43 0.69 1.90 10.27
N TRP A 44 -0.48 2.49 9.97
CA TRP A 44 -1.74 2.20 10.69
C TRP A 44 -2.30 0.84 10.28
N PHE A 45 -2.18 0.48 9.01
CA PHE A 45 -2.56 -0.85 8.51
C PHE A 45 -1.73 -1.95 9.19
N GLU A 46 -0.40 -1.82 9.24
CA GLU A 46 0.46 -2.79 9.94
C GLU A 46 0.16 -2.81 11.45
N LYS A 47 -0.08 -1.65 12.07
CA LYS A 47 -0.44 -1.59 13.50
C LYS A 47 -1.76 -2.31 13.77
N ALA A 48 -2.78 -2.09 12.94
CA ALA A 48 -4.07 -2.75 13.08
C ALA A 48 -3.96 -4.27 12.81
N ARG A 49 -3.20 -4.69 11.79
CA ARG A 49 -2.90 -6.10 11.50
C ARG A 49 -2.24 -6.78 12.70
N ALA A 50 -1.22 -6.16 13.29
CA ALA A 50 -0.53 -6.70 14.46
C ALA A 50 -1.47 -6.87 15.68
N GLN A 51 -2.43 -5.95 15.88
CA GLN A 51 -3.45 -6.09 16.93
C GLN A 51 -4.43 -7.24 16.66
N ILE A 52 -4.74 -7.51 15.39
CA ILE A 52 -5.58 -8.64 14.98
C ILE A 52 -4.84 -9.96 15.20
N GLU A 53 -3.59 -10.04 14.75
CA GLU A 53 -2.72 -11.21 14.95
C GLU A 53 -2.53 -11.53 16.44
N ALA A 54 -2.33 -10.50 17.27
CA ALA A 54 -2.23 -10.62 18.72
C ALA A 54 -3.58 -10.89 19.43
N ARG A 55 -4.67 -11.10 18.67
CA ARG A 55 -6.04 -11.34 19.16
C ARG A 55 -6.59 -10.25 20.07
N GLN A 56 -6.05 -9.03 20.00
CA GLN A 56 -6.52 -7.86 20.75
C GLN A 56 -7.74 -7.22 20.08
N THR A 57 -7.90 -7.44 18.77
CA THR A 57 -9.12 -7.11 18.01
C THR A 57 -9.38 -8.21 16.99
N GLN A 58 -10.60 -8.32 16.49
CA GLN A 58 -10.97 -9.34 15.50
C GLN A 58 -10.85 -8.83 14.05
N ARG A 59 -11.07 -7.53 13.85
CA ARG A 59 -11.14 -6.90 12.53
C ARG A 59 -10.78 -5.43 12.57
N ALA A 60 -10.40 -4.90 11.42
CA ALA A 60 -10.14 -3.49 11.16
C ALA A 60 -10.78 -3.05 9.83
N GLY A 61 -11.14 -1.76 9.74
CA GLY A 61 -11.63 -1.09 8.54
C GLY A 61 -10.99 0.29 8.43
N LEU A 62 -10.13 0.51 7.44
CA LEU A 62 -9.36 1.74 7.33
C LEU A 62 -9.52 2.37 5.95
N VAL A 63 -9.54 3.70 5.91
CA VAL A 63 -9.48 4.48 4.66
C VAL A 63 -8.02 4.74 4.30
N ALA A 64 -7.67 4.67 3.02
CA ALA A 64 -6.36 5.04 2.51
C ALA A 64 -6.49 5.76 1.17
N THR A 65 -5.42 6.42 0.72
CA THR A 65 -5.32 6.84 -0.68
C THR A 65 -5.31 5.62 -1.60
N ASN A 66 -5.82 5.76 -2.83
CA ASN A 66 -5.83 4.68 -3.82
C ASN A 66 -4.43 4.17 -4.22
N SER A 67 -3.36 4.83 -3.78
CA SER A 67 -1.97 4.36 -3.89
C SER A 67 -1.68 3.16 -3.01
N ILE A 68 -2.53 2.84 -2.02
CA ILE A 68 -2.32 1.71 -1.08
C ILE A 68 -2.14 0.37 -1.80
N ARG A 69 -2.78 0.22 -2.97
CA ARG A 69 -2.75 -0.99 -3.80
C ARG A 69 -1.51 -1.14 -4.70
N ARG A 70 -0.55 -0.21 -4.65
CA ARG A 70 0.60 -0.20 -5.59
C ARG A 70 1.94 -0.09 -4.88
N GLY A 71 2.98 -0.55 -5.57
CA GLY A 71 4.38 -0.34 -5.19
C GLY A 71 4.69 -0.75 -3.76
N SER A 72 5.40 0.12 -3.04
CA SER A 72 5.79 -0.09 -1.64
C SER A 72 4.60 -0.19 -0.68
N ASN A 73 3.48 0.46 -0.99
CA ASN A 73 2.30 0.44 -0.13
C ASN A 73 1.63 -0.93 -0.13
N ARG A 74 1.53 -1.58 -1.30
CA ARG A 74 0.89 -2.89 -1.47
C ARG A 74 1.45 -3.97 -0.54
N LYS A 75 2.73 -3.85 -0.16
CA LYS A 75 3.40 -4.77 0.77
C LYS A 75 2.68 -4.88 2.12
N VAL A 76 1.99 -3.85 2.59
CA VAL A 76 1.22 -3.95 3.84
C VAL A 76 -0.05 -4.79 3.67
N LEU A 77 -0.67 -4.74 2.48
CA LEU A 77 -1.84 -5.56 2.15
C LEU A 77 -1.45 -7.03 1.95
N GLU A 78 -0.31 -7.29 1.31
CA GLU A 78 0.28 -8.64 1.21
C GLU A 78 0.50 -9.24 2.61
N ARG A 79 1.10 -8.48 3.54
CA ARG A 79 1.28 -8.92 4.94
C ARG A 79 -0.03 -9.16 5.69
N ILE A 80 -1.08 -8.40 5.40
CA ILE A 80 -2.41 -8.66 5.98
C ILE A 80 -2.89 -10.04 5.54
N GLN A 81 -2.68 -10.44 4.28
CA GLN A 81 -3.07 -11.75 3.78
C GLN A 81 -2.21 -12.90 4.35
N GLU A 82 -0.97 -12.64 4.77
CA GLU A 82 -0.14 -13.65 5.46
C GLU A 82 -0.73 -14.12 6.79
N THR A 83 -1.53 -13.27 7.45
CA THR A 83 -1.97 -13.47 8.86
C THR A 83 -3.47 -13.29 9.07
N GLY A 84 -4.21 -13.05 8.00
CA GLY A 84 -5.64 -12.79 8.00
C GLY A 84 -6.15 -12.62 6.58
N THR A 85 -7.29 -11.95 6.44
CA THR A 85 -7.97 -11.85 5.15
C THR A 85 -8.57 -10.46 4.95
N ILE A 86 -8.48 -9.97 3.72
CA ILE A 86 -9.24 -8.79 3.26
C ILE A 86 -10.62 -9.30 2.83
N PHE A 87 -11.66 -8.90 3.56
CA PHE A 87 -13.02 -9.40 3.35
C PHE A 87 -13.97 -8.34 2.78
N HIS A 88 -13.58 -7.07 2.84
CA HIS A 88 -14.36 -5.98 2.28
C HIS A 88 -13.42 -4.92 1.71
N ALA A 89 -13.64 -4.47 0.49
CA ALA A 89 -12.90 -3.34 -0.03
C ALA A 89 -13.74 -2.51 -1.00
N TRP A 90 -13.49 -1.21 -1.00
CA TRP A 90 -13.72 -0.40 -2.19
C TRP A 90 -12.37 0.03 -2.71
N SER A 91 -12.09 -0.29 -3.97
CA SER A 91 -10.79 -0.12 -4.58
C SER A 91 -10.53 1.33 -4.99
N ASN A 92 -11.58 2.10 -5.33
CA ASN A 92 -11.43 3.39 -6.01
C ASN A 92 -12.61 4.37 -5.86
N GLU A 93 -12.99 4.71 -4.62
CA GLU A 93 -14.10 5.63 -4.37
C GLU A 93 -13.75 7.09 -4.64
N PRO A 94 -14.63 7.86 -5.32
CA PRO A 94 -14.49 9.31 -5.41
C PRO A 94 -14.74 9.94 -4.03
N TRP A 95 -13.79 10.77 -3.58
CA TRP A 95 -13.89 11.50 -2.33
C TRP A 95 -13.63 12.98 -2.57
N ILE A 96 -14.53 13.83 -2.06
CA ILE A 96 -14.38 15.28 -2.12
C ILE A 96 -13.74 15.74 -0.81
N ASN A 97 -12.54 16.30 -0.90
CA ASN A 97 -11.88 16.94 0.24
C ASN A 97 -11.54 18.38 -0.12
N GLU A 98 -12.20 19.36 0.50
CA GLU A 98 -11.89 20.80 0.33
C GLU A 98 -11.79 21.25 -1.14
N GLY A 99 -12.63 20.69 -2.02
CA GLY A 99 -12.62 20.98 -3.46
C GLY A 99 -11.59 20.20 -4.29
N ALA A 100 -10.73 19.40 -3.66
CA ALA A 100 -9.86 18.43 -4.35
C ALA A 100 -10.59 17.09 -4.54
N ALA A 101 -10.66 16.62 -5.79
CA ALA A 101 -11.13 15.29 -6.12
C ALA A 101 -10.02 14.28 -5.86
N VAL A 102 -10.13 13.52 -4.77
CA VAL A 102 -9.21 12.45 -4.41
C VAL A 102 -9.90 11.11 -4.61
N ARG A 103 -9.13 10.06 -4.90
CA ARG A 103 -9.66 8.70 -4.90
C ARG A 103 -9.10 7.93 -3.73
N VAL A 104 -9.99 7.33 -2.95
CA VAL A 104 -9.66 6.57 -1.74
C VAL A 104 -9.95 5.10 -1.94
N SER A 105 -9.27 4.27 -1.16
CA SER A 105 -9.61 2.88 -0.97
C SER A 105 -10.07 2.69 0.46
N LEU A 106 -11.16 1.96 0.65
CA LEU A 106 -11.65 1.53 1.95
C LEU A 106 -11.32 0.04 2.06
N VAL A 107 -10.68 -0.39 3.14
CA VAL A 107 -10.21 -1.77 3.27
C VAL A 107 -10.58 -2.32 4.64
N GLY A 108 -11.41 -3.37 4.63
CA GLY A 108 -11.82 -4.19 5.76
C GLY A 108 -11.06 -5.50 5.78
N PHE A 109 -10.36 -5.77 6.88
CA PHE A 109 -9.55 -6.98 7.06
C PHE A 109 -9.61 -7.53 8.48
N GLY A 110 -9.39 -8.83 8.63
CA GLY A 110 -9.56 -9.53 9.90
C GLY A 110 -9.17 -10.99 9.82
N ASN A 111 -9.14 -11.65 10.98
CA ASN A 111 -8.96 -13.10 11.04
C ASN A 111 -10.34 -13.76 11.11
N LEU A 112 -11.10 -13.60 10.03
CA LEU A 112 -12.43 -14.17 9.88
C LEU A 112 -12.33 -15.36 8.93
N PRO A 113 -12.87 -16.55 9.28
CA PRO A 113 -13.00 -17.61 8.30
C PRO A 113 -13.92 -17.10 7.18
N LEU A 114 -13.38 -16.99 5.96
CA LEU A 114 -14.19 -16.72 4.79
C LEU A 114 -15.21 -17.86 4.69
N GLY A 115 -16.49 -17.53 4.81
CA GLY A 115 -17.57 -18.49 4.61
C GLY A 115 -17.66 -18.91 3.13
N LYS A 116 -18.79 -19.52 2.75
CA LYS A 116 -19.07 -19.81 1.32
C LYS A 116 -19.16 -18.55 0.45
N THR A 117 -19.50 -17.42 1.06
CA THR A 117 -19.43 -16.08 0.46
C THR A 117 -18.08 -15.50 0.84
N GLY A 118 -17.20 -15.30 -0.14
CA GLY A 118 -15.84 -14.78 0.08
C GLY A 118 -15.82 -13.35 0.62
N GLY A 119 -15.28 -12.41 -0.16
CA GLY A 119 -15.26 -10.99 0.16
C GLY A 119 -16.33 -10.18 -0.58
N VAL A 120 -16.42 -8.89 -0.28
CA VAL A 120 -17.15 -7.90 -1.07
C VAL A 120 -16.14 -6.88 -1.61
N LEU A 121 -16.10 -6.67 -2.92
CA LEU A 121 -15.24 -5.71 -3.60
C LEU A 121 -16.09 -4.79 -4.47
N ASP A 122 -16.04 -3.48 -4.23
CA ASP A 122 -16.78 -2.48 -5.02
C ASP A 122 -18.29 -2.84 -5.14
N ASP A 123 -18.89 -3.19 -3.99
CA ASP A 123 -20.28 -3.66 -3.85
C ASP A 123 -20.62 -4.97 -4.60
N GLN A 124 -19.60 -5.70 -5.10
CA GLN A 124 -19.75 -7.00 -5.75
C GLN A 124 -19.24 -8.14 -4.87
N PRO A 125 -19.94 -9.28 -4.76
CA PRO A 125 -19.43 -10.45 -4.07
C PRO A 125 -18.31 -11.12 -4.89
N VAL A 126 -17.18 -11.39 -4.23
CA VAL A 126 -16.00 -12.03 -4.81
C VAL A 126 -15.58 -13.24 -3.99
N VAL A 127 -14.92 -14.22 -4.61
CA VAL A 127 -14.37 -15.38 -3.89
C VAL A 127 -13.23 -14.95 -2.96
N GLU A 128 -12.39 -14.03 -3.44
CA GLU A 128 -11.22 -13.53 -2.72
C GLU A 128 -10.90 -12.11 -3.18
N ILE A 129 -10.34 -11.30 -2.27
CA ILE A 129 -9.79 -9.98 -2.55
C ILE A 129 -8.27 -10.06 -2.41
N TYR A 130 -7.55 -9.73 -3.47
CA TYR A 130 -6.09 -9.73 -3.52
C TYR A 130 -5.48 -8.44 -2.95
N ALA A 131 -4.18 -8.46 -2.65
CA ALA A 131 -3.47 -7.30 -2.10
C ALA A 131 -3.47 -6.06 -3.01
N ASP A 132 -3.75 -6.19 -4.31
CA ASP A 132 -3.93 -5.05 -5.23
C ASP A 132 -5.37 -4.53 -5.28
N LEU A 133 -6.25 -5.03 -4.39
CA LEU A 133 -7.68 -4.75 -4.32
C LEU A 133 -8.41 -5.07 -5.62
N THR A 134 -7.95 -6.09 -6.33
CA THR A 134 -8.74 -6.81 -7.33
C THR A 134 -9.32 -8.08 -6.70
N GLY A 135 -10.27 -8.72 -7.36
CA GLY A 135 -10.87 -9.93 -6.83
C GLY A 135 -11.50 -10.78 -7.91
N ASN A 136 -11.69 -12.05 -7.58
CA ASN A 136 -12.32 -13.02 -8.47
C ASN A 136 -13.84 -12.96 -8.30
N ILE A 137 -14.50 -12.30 -9.25
CA ILE A 137 -15.95 -12.15 -9.28
C ILE A 137 -16.57 -13.55 -9.46
N ILE A 138 -17.56 -13.85 -8.62
CA ILE A 138 -18.17 -15.19 -8.55
C ILE A 138 -18.82 -15.59 -9.90
N ASP A 139 -19.33 -14.62 -10.67
CA ASP A 139 -20.11 -14.85 -11.90
C ASP A 139 -19.39 -14.52 -13.22
N VAL A 140 -18.17 -13.99 -13.18
CA VAL A 140 -17.40 -13.65 -14.39
C VAL A 140 -16.14 -14.50 -14.38
N GLY A 141 -16.07 -15.47 -15.32
CA GLY A 141 -15.05 -16.52 -15.35
C GLY A 141 -13.63 -16.08 -14.96
N ALA A 142 -13.01 -16.89 -14.10
CA ALA A 142 -11.62 -16.82 -13.63
C ALA A 142 -10.90 -15.47 -13.83
N SER A 143 -11.03 -14.55 -12.87
CA SER A 143 -10.10 -13.41 -12.82
C SER A 143 -8.69 -13.94 -12.56
N ILE A 144 -7.72 -13.56 -13.39
CA ILE A 144 -6.32 -13.90 -13.19
C ILE A 144 -5.76 -13.02 -12.06
N ASP A 145 -5.17 -13.63 -11.03
CA ASP A 145 -4.46 -12.92 -9.98
C ASP A 145 -3.20 -12.24 -10.54
N LEU A 146 -3.31 -10.95 -10.85
CA LEU A 146 -2.21 -10.13 -11.38
C LEU A 146 -1.09 -9.91 -10.36
N THR A 147 -1.32 -10.20 -9.07
CA THR A 147 -0.27 -10.05 -8.05
C THR A 147 0.85 -11.07 -8.21
N GLN A 148 0.58 -12.20 -8.86
CA GLN A 148 1.54 -13.27 -9.18
C GLN A 148 2.24 -13.07 -10.53
N ALA A 149 1.91 -12.02 -11.27
CA ALA A 149 2.48 -11.80 -12.59
C ALA A 149 4.01 -11.64 -12.52
N LYS A 150 4.71 -12.41 -13.34
CA LYS A 150 6.18 -12.31 -13.48
C LYS A 150 6.55 -11.27 -14.53
N PRO A 151 7.65 -10.53 -14.36
CA PRO A 151 8.15 -9.63 -15.39
C PRO A 151 8.46 -10.39 -16.69
N LEU A 152 8.11 -9.80 -17.83
CA LEU A 152 8.48 -10.30 -19.15
C LEU A 152 9.99 -10.11 -19.39
N ILE A 153 10.65 -11.09 -20.01
CA ILE A 153 12.09 -11.02 -20.32
C ILE A 153 12.37 -9.87 -21.31
N GLU A 154 11.43 -9.59 -22.20
CA GLU A 154 11.49 -8.51 -23.18
C GLU A 154 11.50 -7.12 -22.53
N ASN A 155 10.99 -7.00 -21.30
CA ASN A 155 11.07 -5.77 -20.52
C ASN A 155 12.42 -5.61 -19.81
N ALA A 156 13.28 -6.62 -19.83
CA ALA A 156 14.62 -6.53 -19.25
C ALA A 156 15.45 -5.49 -20.01
N GLY A 157 15.78 -4.38 -19.33
CA GLY A 157 16.52 -3.26 -19.93
C GLY A 157 15.65 -2.15 -20.52
N ALA A 158 14.32 -2.29 -20.50
CA ALA A 158 13.40 -1.22 -20.88
C ALA A 158 12.94 -0.42 -19.66
N CYS A 159 12.82 0.90 -19.79
CA CYS A 159 12.24 1.77 -18.75
C CYS A 159 11.13 2.65 -19.34
N ILE A 160 9.99 2.73 -18.66
CA ILE A 160 8.85 3.59 -19.06
C ILE A 160 9.10 5.05 -18.67
N ARG A 161 9.83 5.26 -17.56
CA ARG A 161 10.35 6.58 -17.18
C ARG A 161 11.86 6.49 -17.15
N GLY A 162 12.51 7.27 -18.00
CA GLY A 162 13.95 7.52 -17.94
C GLY A 162 14.34 8.32 -16.69
N LEU A 163 15.54 8.90 -16.72
CA LEU A 163 16.04 9.70 -15.59
C LEU A 163 15.07 10.85 -15.25
N ALA A 164 14.41 10.76 -14.11
CA ALA A 164 13.66 11.87 -13.53
C ALA A 164 14.57 12.61 -12.55
N LYS A 165 15.06 13.80 -12.92
CA LYS A 165 15.80 14.67 -12.02
C LYS A 165 14.86 15.16 -10.92
N VAL A 166 14.92 14.54 -9.74
CA VAL A 166 14.16 14.98 -8.56
C VAL A 166 15.03 15.97 -7.78
N GLY A 167 14.94 17.26 -8.14
CA GLY A 167 15.67 18.36 -7.52
C GLY A 167 16.78 18.97 -8.39
N GLN A 168 17.29 20.14 -7.97
CA GLN A 168 18.41 20.84 -8.61
C GLN A 168 19.75 20.18 -8.26
N PHE A 169 19.95 18.93 -8.66
CA PHE A 169 21.26 18.25 -8.55
C PHE A 169 22.11 18.47 -9.81
N ASP A 170 22.12 19.70 -10.33
CA ASP A 170 23.07 20.08 -11.37
C ASP A 170 24.37 20.52 -10.70
N ILE A 171 25.26 19.56 -10.48
CA ILE A 171 26.61 19.81 -9.96
C ILE A 171 27.65 19.82 -11.09
N PRO A 172 28.71 20.64 -10.98
CA PRO A 172 29.82 20.59 -11.95
C PRO A 172 30.45 19.20 -12.01
N GLY A 173 30.78 18.73 -13.22
CA GLY A 173 31.28 17.37 -13.45
C GLY A 173 32.56 17.02 -12.68
N GLU A 174 33.38 18.01 -12.33
CA GLU A 174 34.56 17.81 -11.46
C GLU A 174 34.19 17.46 -10.01
N LEU A 175 33.09 18.03 -9.49
CA LEU A 175 32.61 17.73 -8.15
C LEU A 175 32.05 16.30 -8.10
N ALA A 176 31.26 15.91 -9.11
CA ALA A 176 30.72 14.56 -9.24
C ALA A 176 31.83 13.49 -9.30
N ARG A 177 32.89 13.74 -10.09
CA ARG A 177 34.02 12.82 -10.21
C ARG A 177 34.87 12.71 -8.94
N ARG A 178 34.90 13.72 -8.08
CA ARG A 178 35.55 13.64 -6.76
C ARG A 178 34.77 12.75 -5.80
N TRP A 179 33.44 12.86 -5.78
CA TRP A 179 32.59 12.03 -4.91
C TRP A 179 32.59 10.55 -5.28
N LEU A 180 32.87 10.20 -6.54
CA LEU A 180 32.98 8.80 -6.99
C LEU A 180 34.32 8.13 -6.67
N LYS A 181 35.31 8.88 -6.15
CA LYS A 181 36.65 8.38 -5.82
C LYS A 181 36.88 8.10 -4.33
N SER A 182 35.87 8.35 -3.49
CA SER A 182 35.85 7.99 -2.06
C SER A 182 35.05 6.72 -1.83
#